data_AF-A0A0X3RZ99-F1
#
_entry.id   AF-A0A0X3RZ99-F1
#
_cell.length_a   1.000
_cell.length_b   1.000
_cell.length_c   1.000
_cell.angle_alpha   90.00
_cell.angle_beta   90.00
_cell.angle_gamma   90.00
#
_symmetry.space_group_name_H-M   'P 1'
#
loop_
_entity.id
_entity.type
_entity.pdbx_description
1 polymer ?
#
loop_
_entity_poly.entity_id
_entity_poly.type
_entity_poly.pdbx_seq_one_letter_code
_entity_poly.pdbx_strand_id
1 'polypeptide(L)'
;MDLAMAADELKTVVNRLRRAQGQIAGVIKMIEEGRDCEDVVTQLAAASRALDKAGFAIIATGLQRCLTDEDMAAPEDREHMRARLEKLFLSLA
;
A
#
# COMPACT_ATOMS: atom_id res chain seq x y z
N MET A 1 -4.51 17.76 -9.94
CA MET A 1 -3.06 17.67 -9.65
C MET A 1 -2.76 16.20 -9.36
N ASP A 2 -2.07 15.54 -10.28
CA ASP A 2 -1.68 14.13 -10.16
C ASP A 2 -0.62 13.98 -9.06
N LEU A 3 -0.80 12.98 -8.18
CA LEU A 3 0.22 12.55 -7.22
C LEU A 3 1.30 11.79 -7.98
N ALA A 4 2.15 12.50 -8.70
CA ALA A 4 3.35 11.94 -9.30
C ALA A 4 4.36 11.62 -8.18
N MET A 5 4.17 10.48 -7.51
CA MET A 5 5.13 9.93 -6.56
C MET A 5 6.38 9.53 -7.34
N ALA A 6 7.56 10.00 -6.92
CA ALA A 6 8.78 9.68 -7.63
C ALA A 6 9.05 8.17 -7.48
N ALA A 7 9.41 7.51 -8.58
CA ALA A 7 9.59 6.06 -8.61
C ALA A 7 10.61 5.55 -7.57
N ASP A 8 11.60 6.38 -7.22
CA ASP A 8 12.61 6.06 -6.21
C ASP A 8 12.05 6.08 -4.77
N GLU A 9 11.09 6.95 -4.45
CA GLU A 9 10.46 7.04 -3.12
C GLU A 9 9.61 5.79 -2.81
N LEU A 10 9.07 5.15 -3.84
CA LEU A 10 8.23 3.96 -3.74
C LEU A 10 8.99 2.65 -3.98
N LYS A 11 10.31 2.69 -4.23
CA LYS A 11 11.10 1.47 -4.50
C LYS A 11 10.94 0.41 -3.41
N THR A 12 10.91 0.81 -2.14
CA THR A 12 10.68 -0.09 -1.00
C THR A 12 9.25 -0.66 -1.00
N VAL A 13 8.26 0.13 -1.40
CA VAL A 13 6.87 -0.32 -1.55
C VAL A 13 6.77 -1.35 -2.67
N VAL A 14 7.39 -1.09 -3.83
CA VAL A 14 7.43 -2.05 -4.95
C VAL A 14 8.02 -3.39 -4.51
N ASN A 15 9.10 -3.38 -3.72
CA ASN A 15 9.67 -4.61 -3.17
C ASN A 15 8.72 -5.35 -2.18
N ARG A 16 7.84 -4.63 -1.48
CA ARG A 16 6.80 -5.24 -0.64
C ARG A 16 5.69 -5.86 -1.50
N LEU A 17 5.23 -5.13 -2.52
CA LEU A 17 4.22 -5.62 -3.46
C LEU A 17 4.69 -6.86 -4.22
N ARG A 18 5.95 -6.91 -4.67
CA ARG A 18 6.54 -8.11 -5.29
C ARG A 18 6.53 -9.33 -4.37
N ARG A 19 6.77 -9.14 -3.07
CA ARG A 19 6.66 -10.23 -2.09
C ARG A 19 5.22 -10.70 -1.90
N ALA A 20 4.28 -9.76 -1.78
CA ALA A 20 2.85 -10.09 -1.70
C ALA A 20 2.37 -10.82 -2.96
N GLN A 21 2.84 -10.42 -4.15
CA GLN A 21 2.58 -11.13 -5.41
C GLN A 21 3.05 -12.59 -5.35
N GLY A 22 4.25 -12.84 -4.83
CA GLY A 22 4.76 -14.21 -4.63
C GLY A 22 3.91 -15.03 -3.65
N GLN A 23 3.42 -14.41 -2.58
CA GLN A 23 2.51 -15.07 -1.64
C GLN A 23 1.17 -15.42 -2.29
N ILE A 24 0.58 -14.50 -3.07
CA ILE A 24 -0.66 -14.75 -3.81
C ILE A 24 -0.48 -15.88 -4.83
N ALA A 25 0.62 -15.87 -5.59
CA ALA A 25 0.94 -16.96 -6.51
C ALA A 25 1.07 -18.30 -5.78
N GLY A 26 1.67 -18.30 -4.58
CA GLY A 26 1.71 -19.47 -3.70
C GLY A 26 0.31 -19.95 -3.30
N VAL A 27 -0.56 -19.05 -2.85
CA VAL A 27 -1.95 -19.37 -2.48
C VAL A 27 -2.71 -20.00 -3.66
N ILE A 28 -2.60 -19.44 -4.87
CA ILE A 28 -3.23 -19.99 -6.08
C ILE A 28 -2.76 -21.44 -6.30
N LYS A 29 -1.45 -21.67 -6.27
CA LYS A 29 -0.88 -23.01 -6.42
C LYS A 29 -1.39 -23.98 -5.35
N MET A 30 -1.49 -23.54 -4.08
CA MET A 30 -2.03 -24.38 -3.01
C MET A 30 -3.47 -24.82 -3.27
N ILE A 31 -4.29 -23.92 -3.85
CA ILE A 31 -5.68 -24.23 -4.23
C ILE A 31 -5.70 -25.23 -5.39
N GLU A 32 -4.87 -25.00 -6.42
CA GLU A 32 -4.75 -25.90 -7.59
C GLU A 32 -4.27 -27.30 -7.20
N GLU A 33 -3.41 -27.40 -6.18
CA GLU A 33 -2.92 -28.67 -5.61
C GLU A 33 -3.92 -29.33 -4.63
N GLY A 34 -5.04 -28.69 -4.32
CA GLY A 34 -6.06 -29.23 -3.41
C GLY A 34 -5.59 -29.32 -1.95
N ARG A 35 -4.76 -28.37 -1.50
CA ARG A 35 -4.30 -28.31 -0.10
C ARG A 35 -5.42 -27.98 0.87
N ASP A 36 -5.15 -28.25 2.15
CA ASP A 36 -6.09 -28.01 3.23
C ASP A 36 -6.53 -26.53 3.33
N CYS A 37 -7.80 -26.35 3.71
CA CYS A 37 -8.43 -25.04 3.80
C CYS A 37 -7.75 -24.12 4.84
N GLU A 38 -7.37 -24.66 6.00
CA GLU A 38 -6.72 -23.90 7.07
C GLU A 38 -5.34 -23.37 6.63
N ASP A 39 -4.59 -24.22 5.93
CA ASP A 39 -3.31 -23.85 5.32
C ASP A 39 -3.47 -22.72 4.30
N VAL A 40 -4.45 -22.83 3.39
CA VAL A 40 -4.74 -21.81 2.36
C VAL A 40 -5.14 -20.49 2.99
N VAL A 41 -6.07 -20.51 3.94
CA VAL A 41 -6.56 -19.30 4.63
C VAL A 41 -5.43 -18.63 5.42
N THR A 42 -4.55 -19.41 6.06
CA THR A 42 -3.39 -18.88 6.78
C THR A 42 -2.43 -18.15 5.84
N GLN A 43 -2.12 -18.73 4.67
CA GLN A 43 -1.25 -18.07 3.69
C GLN A 43 -1.91 -16.85 3.04
N LEU A 44 -3.22 -16.92 2.78
CA LEU A 44 -3.98 -15.79 2.28
C LEU A 44 -4.00 -14.62 3.28
N ALA A 45 -4.19 -14.89 4.57
CA ALA A 45 -4.12 -13.88 5.61
C ALA A 45 -2.72 -13.24 5.71
N ALA A 46 -1.66 -14.03 5.52
CA ALA A 46 -0.29 -13.51 5.46
C ALA A 46 -0.06 -12.60 4.23
N ALA A 47 -0.64 -12.95 3.08
CA ALA A 47 -0.60 -12.11 1.88
C ALA A 47 -1.38 -10.80 2.08
N SER A 48 -2.58 -10.86 2.67
CA SER A 48 -3.39 -9.69 2.99
C SER A 48 -2.61 -8.70 3.86
N ARG A 49 -2.01 -9.18 4.97
CA ARG A 49 -1.20 -8.34 5.86
C ARG A 49 -0.01 -7.69 5.15
N ALA A 50 0.57 -8.36 4.15
CA ALA A 50 1.66 -7.79 3.36
C ALA A 50 1.17 -6.68 2.43
N LEU A 51 -0.03 -6.83 1.85
CA LEU A 51 -0.70 -5.80 1.05
C LEU A 51 -1.06 -4.58 1.91
N ASP A 52 -1.63 -4.78 3.09
CA ASP A 52 -2.00 -3.68 4.01
C ASP A 52 -0.77 -2.84 4.37
N LYS A 53 0.34 -3.50 4.71
CA LYS A 53 1.63 -2.83 4.99
C LYS A 53 2.20 -2.07 3.78
N ALA A 54 1.93 -2.53 2.56
CA ALA A 54 2.32 -1.80 1.36
C ALA A 54 1.41 -0.57 1.15
N GLY A 55 0.11 -0.72 1.35
CA GLY A 55 -0.88 0.37 1.30
C GLY A 55 -0.56 1.49 2.29
N PHE A 56 -0.33 1.14 3.56
CA PHE A 56 0.05 2.12 4.58
C PHE A 56 1.35 2.86 4.24
N ALA A 57 2.32 2.18 3.65
CA ALA A 57 3.57 2.80 3.26
C ALA A 57 3.39 3.80 2.12
N ILE A 58 2.53 3.52 1.14
CA ILE A 58 2.19 4.46 0.05
C ILE A 58 1.59 5.74 0.63
N ILE A 59 0.59 5.58 1.51
CA ILE A 59 -0.11 6.71 2.11
C ILE A 59 0.80 7.53 3.01
N ALA A 60 1.63 6.87 3.84
CA ALA A 60 2.61 7.54 4.69
C ALA A 60 3.62 8.36 3.87
N THR A 61 4.13 7.81 2.76
CA THR A 61 5.03 8.56 1.86
C THR A 61 4.32 9.75 1.23
N GLY A 62 3.06 9.59 0.81
CA GLY A 62 2.24 10.70 0.30
C GLY A 62 2.03 11.81 1.35
N LEU A 63 1.72 11.43 2.59
CA LEU A 63 1.49 12.38 3.68
C LEU A 63 2.77 13.14 4.04
N GLN A 64 3.90 12.44 4.10
CA GLN A 64 5.20 13.06 4.35
C GLN A 64 5.51 14.12 3.28
N ARG A 65 5.29 13.83 2.00
CA ARG A 65 5.47 14.82 0.93
C ARG A 65 4.60 16.04 1.12
N CYS A 66 3.31 15.87 1.44
CA CYS A 66 2.42 17.01 1.68
C CYS A 66 2.87 17.91 2.83
N LEU A 67 3.56 17.34 3.84
CA LEU A 67 4.08 18.10 4.97
C LEU A 67 5.41 18.81 4.63
N THR A 68 6.23 18.24 3.76
CA THR A 68 7.57 18.77 3.45
C THR A 68 7.63 19.67 2.22
N ASP A 69 6.65 19.56 1.30
CA ASP A 69 6.55 20.44 0.13
C ASP A 69 5.94 21.80 0.53
N GLU A 70 6.75 22.67 1.13
CA GLU A 70 6.32 24.04 1.46
C GLU A 70 6.12 24.91 0.22
N ASP A 71 6.83 24.61 -0.87
CA ASP A 71 6.89 25.41 -2.09
C ASP A 71 5.85 25.03 -3.18
N MET A 72 5.16 23.88 -3.04
CA MET A 72 4.39 23.30 -4.16
C MET A 72 2.88 23.57 -4.14
N ALA A 73 2.33 24.16 -3.06
CA ALA A 73 0.89 24.39 -2.97
C ALA A 73 0.49 25.51 -1.99
N ALA A 74 -0.56 26.26 -2.34
CA ALA A 74 -1.19 27.22 -1.44
C ALA A 74 -1.69 26.52 -0.15
N PRO A 75 -1.82 27.23 0.99
CA PRO A 75 -2.25 26.61 2.25
C PRO A 75 -3.56 25.80 2.15
N GLU A 76 -4.51 26.26 1.34
CA GLU A 76 -5.80 25.59 1.12
C GLU A 76 -5.66 24.25 0.37
N ASP A 77 -4.76 24.18 -0.61
CA ASP A 77 -4.50 22.96 -1.38
C ASP A 77 -3.85 21.87 -0.52
N ARG A 78 -2.99 22.30 0.42
CA ARG A 78 -2.29 21.39 1.35
C ARG A 78 -3.26 20.74 2.32
N GLU A 79 -4.21 21.52 2.86
CA GLU A 79 -5.26 21.00 3.73
C GLU A 79 -6.19 20.03 3.00
N HIS A 80 -6.61 20.36 1.76
CA HIS A 80 -7.40 19.44 0.94
C HIS A 80 -6.66 18.13 0.63
N MET A 81 -5.36 18.20 0.32
CA MET A 81 -4.54 17.03 0.04
C MET A 81 -4.39 16.15 1.29
N ARG A 82 -4.14 16.77 2.46
CA ARG A 82 -4.08 16.08 3.74
C ARG A 82 -5.40 15.35 4.04
N ALA A 83 -6.53 16.03 3.95
CA ALA A 83 -7.85 15.44 4.19
C ALA A 83 -8.13 14.25 3.25
N ARG A 84 -7.71 14.34 1.98
CA ARG A 84 -7.78 13.21 1.03
C ARG A 84 -6.95 12.02 1.46
N LEU A 85 -5.71 12.24 1.89
CA LEU A 85 -4.82 11.17 2.33
C LEU A 85 -5.29 10.51 3.64
N GLU A 86 -5.84 11.30 4.57
CA GLU A 86 -6.48 10.80 5.78
C GLU A 86 -7.67 9.89 5.46
N LYS A 87 -8.53 10.29 4.52
CA LYS A 87 -9.63 9.46 4.05
C LYS A 87 -9.14 8.14 3.43
N LEU A 88 -8.07 8.16 2.65
CA LEU A 88 -7.46 6.95 2.09
C LEU A 88 -6.88 6.06 3.21
N PHE A 89 -6.26 6.65 4.23
CA PHE A 89 -5.70 5.91 5.36
C PHE A 89 -6.79 5.15 6.12
N LEU A 90 -7.90 5.83 6.42
CA LEU A 90 -9.05 5.23 7.11
C LEU A 90 -9.74 4.13 6.30
N SER A 91 -9.58 4.11 4.97
CA SER A 91 -10.13 3.04 4.11
C SER A 91 -9.30 1.74 4.12
N LEU A 92 -8.08 1.79 4.65
CA LEU A 92 -7.17 0.66 4.82
C LEU A 92 -7.14 0.13 6.26
N ALA A 93 -7.87 0.77 7.19
CA ALA A 93 -7.91 0.47 8.62
C ALA A 93 -9.06 -0.47 9.00
#